data_AF-A0A968JJM7-F1
#
_entry.id   AF-A0A968JJM7-F1
#
_cell.length_a   1.000
_cell.length_b   1.000
_cell.length_c   1.000
_cell.angle_alpha   90.00
_cell.angle_beta   90.00
_cell.angle_gamma   90.00
#
_symmetry.space_group_name_H-M   'P 1'
#
loop_
_entity.id
_entity.type
_entity.pdbx_description
1 polymer ?
#
loop_
_entity_poly.entity_id
_entity_poly.type
_entity_poly.pdbx_seq_one_letter_code
_entity_poly.pdbx_strand_id
1 'polypeptide(L)'
;MHLSLLSTRKAVALVRQAKAQGLQVTCDIAAHQVAFDDSALSDFDTNFKLNPPLRTPDDIAALWEGLADNTIDAVVSAHQPQDEEKQKTGV
;
A
#
# COMPACT_ATOMS: atom_id res chain seq x y z
N MET A 1 -2.90 2.81 -18.24
CA MET A 1 -2.71 3.71 -17.06
C MET A 1 -2.21 2.88 -15.90
N HIS A 2 -1.31 3.40 -15.06
CA HIS A 2 -0.82 2.68 -13.88
C HIS A 2 -1.17 3.43 -12.60
N LEU A 3 -1.62 2.70 -11.58
CA LEU A 3 -2.03 3.22 -10.27
C LEU A 3 -1.04 2.74 -9.21
N SER A 4 -0.15 3.62 -8.76
CA SER A 4 0.89 3.25 -7.82
C SER A 4 0.45 3.34 -6.36
N LEU A 5 1.07 2.50 -5.53
CA LEU A 5 1.00 2.47 -4.08
C LEU A 5 -0.45 2.36 -3.57
N LEU A 6 -1.20 1.39 -4.09
CA LEU A 6 -2.50 1.05 -3.50
C LEU A 6 -2.32 0.59 -2.06
N SER A 7 -3.25 1.00 -1.20
CA SER A 7 -3.24 0.62 0.21
C SER A 7 -4.60 0.19 0.75
N THR A 8 -5.70 0.38 0.02
CA THR A 8 -7.05 0.15 0.56
C THR A 8 -7.81 -0.93 -0.19
N ARG A 9 -8.65 -1.68 0.54
CA ARG A 9 -9.55 -2.68 -0.04
C ARG A 9 -10.46 -2.11 -1.12
N LYS A 10 -10.92 -0.86 -0.94
CA LYS A 10 -11.78 -0.17 -1.90
C LYS A 10 -11.04 0.09 -3.21
N ALA A 11 -9.78 0.52 -3.14
CA ALA A 11 -8.98 0.74 -4.34
C ALA A 11 -8.74 -0.56 -5.11
N VAL A 12 -8.43 -1.66 -4.41
CA VAL A 12 -8.30 -3.00 -5.03
C VAL A 12 -9.60 -3.40 -5.73
N ALA A 13 -10.76 -3.25 -5.07
CA ALA A 13 -12.05 -3.57 -5.66
C ALA A 13 -12.34 -2.75 -6.93
N LEU A 14 -12.00 -1.46 -6.94
CA LEU A 14 -12.16 -0.60 -8.11
C LEU A 14 -11.24 -1.00 -9.27
N VAL A 15 -9.99 -1.38 -8.99
CA VAL A 15 -9.08 -1.91 -10.03
C VAL A 15 -9.60 -3.23 -10.59
N ARG A 16 -10.06 -4.14 -9.74
CA ARG A 16 -10.65 -5.41 -10.15
C ARG A 16 -11.85 -5.18 -11.07
N GLN A 17 -12.74 -4.25 -10.71
CA GLN A 17 -13.88 -3.86 -11.53
C GLN A 17 -13.44 -3.27 -12.88
N ALA A 18 -12.47 -2.37 -12.88
CA ALA A 18 -11.96 -1.76 -14.10
C ALA A 18 -11.35 -2.80 -15.05
N LYS A 19 -10.53 -3.72 -14.54
CA LYS A 19 -9.98 -4.84 -15.31
C LYS A 19 -11.09 -5.74 -15.87
N ALA A 20 -12.13 -6.05 -15.07
CA ALA A 20 -13.28 -6.84 -15.52
C ALA A 20 -14.10 -6.15 -16.62
N GLN A 21 -14.09 -4.81 -16.68
CA GLN A 21 -14.68 -4.02 -17.76
C GLN A 21 -13.79 -3.94 -19.02
N GLY A 22 -12.64 -4.61 -19.03
CA GLY A 22 -11.69 -4.62 -20.15
C GLY A 22 -10.80 -3.37 -20.22
N LEU A 23 -10.78 -2.53 -19.19
CA LEU A 23 -9.88 -1.38 -19.15
C LEU A 23 -8.44 -1.82 -18.94
N GLN A 24 -7.52 -1.25 -19.72
CA GLN A 24 -6.09 -1.51 -19.62
C GLN A 24 -5.46 -0.67 -18.49
N VAL A 25 -5.65 -1.17 -17.26
CA VAL A 25 -5.09 -0.59 -16.04
C VAL A 25 -4.17 -1.60 -15.34
N THR A 26 -3.10 -1.10 -14.76
CA THR A 26 -2.23 -1.86 -13.86
C THR A 26 -2.09 -1.12 -12.54
N CYS A 27 -1.69 -1.82 -11.49
CA CYS A 27 -1.41 -1.22 -10.19
C CYS A 27 -0.28 -1.92 -9.44
N ASP A 28 0.33 -1.19 -8.50
CA ASP A 28 1.33 -1.72 -7.58
C ASP A 28 0.96 -1.43 -6.12
N ILE A 29 1.63 -2.14 -5.21
CA ILE A 29 1.60 -1.87 -3.77
C ILE A 29 3.02 -1.75 -3.23
N ALA A 30 3.19 -1.00 -2.14
CA ALA A 30 4.46 -0.99 -1.42
C ALA A 30 4.62 -2.26 -0.57
N ALA A 31 5.83 -2.82 -0.51
CA ALA A 31 6.12 -4.03 0.26
C ALA A 31 5.73 -3.90 1.75
N HIS A 32 5.91 -2.72 2.33
CA HIS A 32 5.56 -2.47 3.74
C HIS A 32 4.04 -2.55 4.01
N GLN A 33 3.18 -2.36 3.00
CA GLN A 33 1.72 -2.43 3.17
C GLN A 33 1.23 -3.86 3.42
N VAL A 34 1.95 -4.89 2.96
CA VAL A 34 1.58 -6.30 3.23
C VAL A 34 2.37 -6.91 4.39
N ALA A 35 3.40 -6.20 4.85
CA ALA A 35 4.23 -6.62 5.98
C ALA A 35 3.71 -6.12 7.33
N PHE A 36 3.03 -4.97 7.35
CA PHE A 36 2.54 -4.32 8.57
C PHE A 36 1.11 -3.82 8.39
N ASP A 37 0.38 -3.76 9.50
CA ASP A 37 -0.92 -3.09 9.61
C ASP A 37 -0.85 -1.96 10.65
N ASP A 38 -1.96 -1.25 10.87
CA ASP A 38 -2.04 -0.12 11.79
C ASP A 38 -1.87 -0.48 13.27
N SER A 39 -1.88 -1.76 13.65
CA SER A 39 -1.52 -2.18 15.02
C SER A 39 -0.06 -1.92 15.35
N ALA A 40 0.81 -1.80 14.34
CA ALA A 40 2.21 -1.41 14.51
C ALA A 40 2.38 0.05 14.99
N LEU A 41 1.32 0.85 14.96
CA LEU A 41 1.32 2.26 15.38
C LEU A 41 1.00 2.44 16.88
N SER A 42 1.12 1.39 17.69
CA SER A 42 0.87 1.46 19.14
C SER A 42 1.78 2.44 19.87
N ASP A 43 3.02 2.57 19.39
CA ASP A 43 4.02 3.51 19.88
C ASP A 43 4.36 4.55 18.80
N PHE A 44 4.88 5.70 19.24
CA PHE A 44 5.34 6.73 18.31
C PHE A 44 6.69 6.35 17.70
N ASP A 45 6.66 5.56 16.61
CA ASP A 45 7.81 5.28 15.76
C ASP A 45 7.66 5.98 14.39
N THR A 46 8.52 6.97 14.15
CA THR A 46 8.52 7.74 12.91
C THR A 46 8.86 6.91 11.67
N ASN A 47 9.48 5.73 11.83
CA ASN A 47 9.72 4.80 10.72
C ASN A 47 8.42 4.31 10.06
N PHE A 48 7.29 4.34 10.78
CA PHE A 48 5.97 4.03 10.24
C PHE A 48 5.22 5.24 9.67
N LYS A 49 5.84 6.43 9.64
CA LYS A 49 5.31 7.62 8.96
C LYS A 49 5.48 7.47 7.44
N LEU A 50 4.58 6.73 6.82
CA LEU A 50 4.62 6.37 5.41
C LEU A 50 3.52 7.06 4.61
N ASN A 51 3.73 7.19 3.29
CA ASN A 51 2.71 7.63 2.36
C ASN A 51 2.63 6.64 1.18
N PRO A 52 1.54 5.86 1.03
CA PRO A 52 0.35 5.84 1.89
C PRO A 52 0.64 5.31 3.31
N PRO A 53 -0.20 5.64 4.32
CA PRO A 53 -0.02 5.16 5.70
C PRO A 53 -0.30 3.65 5.81
N LEU A 54 0.14 3.04 6.91
CA LEU A 54 -0.29 1.69 7.27
C LEU A 54 -1.81 1.65 7.49
N ARG A 55 -2.43 0.53 7.14
CA ARG A 55 -3.88 0.38 7.08
C ARG A 55 -4.35 -0.74 7.98
N THR A 56 -5.67 -0.84 8.12
CA THR A 56 -6.30 -1.87 8.94
C THR A 56 -5.96 -3.29 8.44
N PRO A 57 -6.04 -4.32 9.31
CA PRO A 57 -5.86 -5.71 8.90
C PRO A 57 -6.80 -6.13 7.75
N ASP A 58 -8.01 -5.58 7.70
CA ASP A 58 -8.97 -5.79 6.61
C ASP A 58 -8.45 -5.30 5.25
N ASP A 59 -7.80 -4.13 5.24
CA ASP A 59 -7.18 -3.61 4.02
C ASP A 59 -6.01 -4.51 3.59
N ILE A 60 -5.20 -4.97 4.54
CA ILE A 60 -4.05 -5.83 4.28
C ILE A 60 -4.48 -7.18 3.71
N ALA A 61 -5.54 -7.78 4.26
CA ALA A 61 -6.14 -9.00 3.72
C ALA A 61 -6.58 -8.80 2.26
N ALA A 62 -7.19 -7.66 1.92
CA ALA A 62 -7.60 -7.36 0.56
C ALA A 62 -6.40 -7.13 -0.40
N LEU A 63 -5.26 -6.62 0.09
CA LEU A 63 -4.02 -6.55 -0.70
C LEU A 63 -3.48 -7.95 -0.99
N TRP A 64 -3.48 -8.84 -0.01
CA TRP A 64 -3.07 -10.24 -0.21
C TRP A 64 -3.97 -10.98 -1.19
N GLU A 65 -5.29 -10.82 -1.08
CA GLU A 65 -6.24 -11.36 -2.06
C GLU A 65 -6.00 -10.78 -3.46
N GLY A 66 -5.76 -9.47 -3.55
CA GLY A 66 -5.46 -8.79 -4.82
C GLY A 66 -4.16 -9.25 -5.48
N LEU A 67 -3.16 -9.65 -4.70
CA LEU A 67 -1.96 -10.30 -5.22
C LEU A 67 -2.27 -11.72 -5.70
N ALA A 68 -3.01 -12.50 -4.91
CA ALA A 68 -3.33 -13.89 -5.22
C ALA A 68 -4.20 -14.03 -6.47
N ASP A 69 -5.11 -13.09 -6.72
CA ASP A 69 -6.01 -13.10 -7.87
C ASP A 69 -5.49 -12.29 -9.08
N ASN A 70 -4.27 -11.76 -9.00
CA ASN A 70 -3.62 -10.91 -10.02
C ASN A 70 -4.34 -9.57 -10.31
N THR A 71 -5.19 -9.09 -9.39
CA THR A 71 -5.68 -7.70 -9.43
C THR A 71 -4.52 -6.72 -9.27
N ILE A 72 -3.54 -7.02 -8.41
CA ILE A 72 -2.32 -6.26 -8.20
C ILE A 72 -1.20 -6.86 -9.04
N ASP A 73 -0.53 -6.03 -9.83
CA ASP A 73 0.44 -6.48 -10.83
C ASP A 73 1.88 -6.56 -10.29
N ALA A 74 2.21 -5.77 -9.26
CA ALA A 74 3.56 -5.70 -8.72
C ALA A 74 3.61 -5.32 -7.24
N VAL A 75 4.67 -5.78 -6.58
CA VAL A 75 5.11 -5.29 -5.26
C VAL A 75 6.39 -4.47 -5.46
N VAL A 76 6.43 -3.26 -4.93
CA VAL A 76 7.56 -2.32 -5.08
C VAL A 76 8.13 -1.91 -3.72
N SER A 77 9.39 -1.46 -3.69
CA SER A 77 10.03 -1.02 -2.44
C SER A 77 9.45 0.28 -1.89
N ALA A 78 8.91 1.15 -2.76
CA ALA A 78 8.52 2.51 -2.43
C ALA A 78 9.63 3.28 -1.66
N HIS A 79 10.88 3.06 -2.05
CA HIS A 79 12.06 3.58 -1.35
C HIS A 79 12.08 5.11 -1.30
N GLN A 80 11.88 5.67 -0.10
CA GLN A 80 11.88 7.11 0.18
C GLN A 80 12.81 7.40 1.37
N PRO A 81 14.14 7.39 1.17
CA PRO A 81 15.09 7.65 2.24
C PRO A 81 14.93 9.08 2.78
N GLN A 82 15.08 9.25 4.09
CA GLN A 82 15.09 10.56 4.75
C GLN A 82 16.22 10.57 5.78
N ASP A 83 16.81 11.74 5.99
CA ASP A 83 17.81 11.93 7.04
C ASP A 83 17.17 11.80 8.43
N GLU A 84 17.98 11.43 9.43
CA GLU A 84 17.49 11.13 10.78
C GLU A 84 16.75 12.30 11.44
N GLU A 85 17.22 13.53 11.26
CA GLU A 85 16.55 14.72 11.80
C GLU A 85 15.17 14.90 11.17
N LYS A 86 15.06 14.66 9.86
CA LYS A 86 13.81 14.82 9.13
C LYS A 86 12.79 13.75 9.52
N GLN A 87 13.24 12.52 9.75
CA GLN A 87 12.41 11.44 10.28
C GLN A 87 11.83 11.80 11.65
N LYS A 88 12.66 12.31 12.58
CA LYS A 88 12.25 12.60 13.96
C LYS A 88 11.34 13.83 14.10
N THR A 89 11.57 14.85 13.28
CA THR A 89 10.92 16.18 13.45
C THR A 89 9.64 16.32 12.63
N GLY A 90 9.44 15.46 11.62
CA GLY A 90 8.20 15.37 10.86
C GLY A 90 7.94 16.53 9.88
N VAL A 91 8.94 17.37 9.61
CA VAL A 91 8.94 18.46 8.61
C VAL A 91 9.55 17.97 7.29
#